data_AF-A0A3G6ZR34-F1
#
_entry.id   AF-A0A3G6ZR34-F1
#
_cell.length_a   1.000
_cell.length_b   1.000
_cell.length_c   1.000
_cell.angle_alpha   90.00
_cell.angle_beta   90.00
_cell.angle_gamma   90.00
#
_symmetry.space_group_name_H-M   'P 1'
#
loop_
_entity.id
_entity.type
_entity.pdbx_description
1 polymer ?
#
loop_
_entity_poly.entity_id
_entity_poly.type
_entity_poly.pdbx_seq_one_letter_code
_entity_poly.pdbx_strand_id
1 'polypeptide(L)'
;MSEIELVPRRTIGGIIAVWVFAAVAGVAIGVLVPVEWRAAWLTVSLGGCLIIAFAVQLWYGRSQGFTERVAASVLGALLVLGVLSMGFALAAVVTG
;
A
#
# COMPACT_ATOMS: atom_id res chain seq x y z
N MET A 1 -35.09 -17.38 -9.57
CA MET A 1 -34.14 -17.05 -10.65
C MET A 1 -32.84 -16.73 -9.95
N SER A 2 -31.88 -17.65 -9.99
CA SER A 2 -30.54 -17.41 -9.45
C SER A 2 -29.89 -16.32 -10.29
N GLU A 3 -29.86 -15.10 -9.76
CA GLU A 3 -29.05 -14.04 -10.34
C GLU A 3 -27.62 -14.56 -10.40
N ILE A 4 -27.12 -14.74 -11.63
CA ILE A 4 -25.69 -14.89 -11.84
C ILE A 4 -25.10 -13.53 -11.45
N GLU A 5 -24.62 -13.47 -10.21
CA GLU A 5 -23.87 -12.35 -9.68
C GLU A 5 -22.64 -12.16 -10.57
N LEU A 6 -22.79 -11.25 -11.54
CA LEU A 6 -21.74 -10.78 -12.43
C LEU A 6 -20.61 -10.23 -11.55
N VAL A 7 -19.59 -11.05 -11.31
CA VAL A 7 -18.39 -10.73 -10.51
C VAL A 7 -18.02 -9.26 -10.76
N PRO A 8 -18.21 -8.35 -9.79
CA PRO A 8 -17.94 -6.94 -9.99
C PRO A 8 -16.43 -6.73 -10.17
N ARG A 9 -15.92 -6.84 -11.40
CA ARG A 9 -14.49 -6.71 -11.76
C ARG A 9 -13.88 -5.33 -11.48
N ARG A 10 -14.63 -4.37 -10.92
CA ARG A 10 -14.23 -2.97 -10.78
C ARG A 10 -13.73 -2.55 -9.40
N THR A 11 -13.76 -3.39 -8.38
CA THR A 11 -13.28 -3.03 -7.03
C THR A 11 -11.78 -3.24 -6.83
N ILE A 12 -11.12 -4.05 -7.67
CA ILE A 12 -9.71 -4.42 -7.51
C ILE A 12 -8.75 -3.28 -7.92
N GLY A 13 -9.12 -2.47 -8.91
CA GLY A 13 -8.23 -1.43 -9.46
C GLY A 13 -7.74 -0.40 -8.45
N GLY A 14 -8.60 0.01 -7.52
CA GLY A 14 -8.22 0.97 -6.46
C GLY A 14 -7.26 0.39 -5.43
N ILE A 15 -7.38 -0.90 -5.12
CA ILE A 15 -6.52 -1.60 -4.17
C ILE A 15 -5.11 -1.74 -4.76
N ILE A 16 -5.03 -2.19 -6.02
CA ILE A 16 -3.77 -2.32 -6.75
C ILE A 16 -3.05 -0.98 -6.89
N ALA A 17 -3.77 0.11 -7.13
CA ALA A 17 -3.17 1.45 -7.25
C ALA A 17 -2.42 1.86 -5.97
N VAL A 18 -2.97 1.57 -4.79
CA VAL A 18 -2.31 1.86 -3.50
C VAL A 18 -1.06 1.00 -3.34
N TRP A 19 -1.10 -0.26 -3.77
CA TRP A 19 0.06 -1.17 -3.67
C TRP A 19 1.20 -0.72 -4.57
N VAL A 20 0.87 -0.34 -5.81
CA VAL A 20 1.86 0.21 -6.75
C VAL A 20 2.48 1.49 -6.17
N PHE A 21 1.67 2.37 -5.60
CA PHE A 21 2.18 3.57 -4.94
C PHE A 21 3.12 3.22 -3.76
N ALA A 22 2.72 2.31 -2.88
CA ALA A 22 3.54 1.87 -1.75
C ALA A 22 4.89 1.29 -2.20
N ALA A 23 4.89 0.49 -3.27
CA ALA A 23 6.11 -0.09 -3.83
C ALA A 23 7.04 1.01 -4.38
N VAL A 24 6.50 1.96 -5.14
CA VAL A 24 7.28 3.08 -5.69
C VAL A 24 7.86 3.95 -4.58
N ALA A 25 7.06 4.27 -3.55
CA ALA A 25 7.51 5.05 -2.40
C ALA A 25 8.62 4.33 -1.62
N GLY A 26 8.46 3.04 -1.34
CA GLY A 26 9.46 2.25 -0.62
C GLY A 26 10.77 2.11 -1.39
N VAL A 27 10.71 1.89 -2.71
CA VAL A 27 11.91 1.87 -3.57
C VAL A 27 12.58 3.24 -3.59
N ALA A 28 11.82 4.32 -3.73
CA ALA A 28 12.37 5.68 -3.70
C ALA A 28 13.08 5.97 -2.37
N ILE A 29 12.53 5.53 -1.23
CA ILE A 29 13.18 5.67 0.08
C ILE A 29 14.48 4.86 0.13
N GLY A 30 14.47 3.62 -0.36
CA GLY A 30 15.67 2.79 -0.41
C GLY A 30 16.81 3.42 -1.21
N VAL A 31 16.47 4.06 -2.34
CA VAL A 31 17.47 4.66 -3.24
C VAL A 31 17.92 6.04 -2.78
N LEU A 32 16.99 6.89 -2.32
CA LEU A 32 17.24 8.32 -2.09
C LEU A 32 17.54 8.67 -0.63
N VAL A 33 17.11 7.87 0.35
CA VAL A 33 17.17 8.22 1.77
C VAL A 33 18.34 7.51 2.49
N PRO A 34 19.18 8.25 3.24
CA PRO A 34 20.22 7.68 4.10
C PRO A 34 19.66 6.72 5.15
N VAL A 35 20.39 5.65 5.48
CA VAL A 35 19.90 4.54 6.32
C VAL A 35 19.30 4.97 7.66
N GLU A 36 19.91 5.96 8.29
CA GLU A 36 19.52 6.57 9.56
C GLU A 36 18.13 7.21 9.52
N TRP A 37 17.67 7.67 8.35
CA TRP A 37 16.40 8.36 8.19
C TRP A 37 15.33 7.49 7.50
N ARG A 38 15.71 6.32 6.94
CA ARG A 38 14.78 5.44 6.21
C ARG A 38 13.58 5.03 7.06
N ALA A 39 13.79 4.72 8.34
CA ALA A 39 12.72 4.31 9.24
C ALA A 39 11.63 5.39 9.36
N ALA A 40 12.02 6.66 9.56
CA ALA A 40 11.07 7.77 9.63
C ALA A 40 10.30 7.96 8.31
N TRP A 41 11.00 7.90 7.18
CA TRP A 41 10.39 8.07 5.85
C TRP A 41 9.48 6.92 5.44
N LEU A 42 9.77 5.69 5.89
CA LEU A 42 8.87 4.54 5.71
C LEU A 42 7.54 4.75 6.46
N THR A 43 7.59 5.27 7.69
CA THR A 43 6.38 5.62 8.46
C THR A 43 5.58 6.73 7.79
N VAL A 44 6.25 7.75 7.25
CA VAL A 44 5.61 8.82 6.48
C VAL A 44 4.94 8.27 5.22
N SER A 45 5.61 7.37 4.50
CA SER A 45 5.02 6.72 3.31
C SER A 45 3.82 5.86 3.65
N LEU A 46 3.83 5.17 4.79
CA LEU A 46 2.68 4.44 5.27
C LEU A 46 1.47 5.37 5.52
N GLY A 47 1.71 6.53 6.14
CA GLY A 47 0.69 7.57 6.30
C GLY A 47 0.17 8.10 4.96
N GLY A 48 1.06 8.33 3.98
CA GLY A 48 0.68 8.72 2.62
C GLY A 48 -0.18 7.66 1.90
N CYS A 49 0.16 6.38 2.04
CA CYS A 49 -0.62 5.27 1.49
C CYS A 49 -2.04 5.23 2.06
N LEU A 50 -2.19 5.50 3.36
CA LEU A 50 -3.51 5.60 4.01
C LEU A 50 -4.35 6.70 3.37
N ILE A 51 -3.79 7.91 3.20
CA ILE A 51 -4.50 9.05 2.59
C ILE A 51 -4.90 8.73 1.14
N ILE A 52 -4.01 8.14 0.35
CA ILE A 52 -4.30 7.75 -1.04
C ILE A 52 -5.38 6.66 -1.09
N ALA A 53 -5.33 5.67 -0.19
CA ALA A 53 -6.38 4.66 -0.09
C ALA A 53 -7.75 5.29 0.19
N PHE A 54 -7.82 6.29 1.08
CA PHE A 54 -9.03 7.06 1.32
C PHE A 54 -9.48 7.84 0.08
N ALA A 55 -8.58 8.58 -0.58
CA ALA A 55 -8.89 9.39 -1.76
C ALA A 55 -9.40 8.54 -2.94
N VAL A 56 -8.74 7.41 -3.22
CA VAL A 56 -9.14 6.46 -4.28
C VAL A 56 -10.53 5.89 -4.02
N GLN A 57 -10.88 5.68 -2.76
CA GLN A 57 -12.19 5.13 -2.42
C GLN A 57 -13.31 6.16 -2.41
N LEU A 58 -13.02 7.40 -2.00
CA LEU A 58 -13.96 8.52 -2.16
C LEU A 58 -14.29 8.75 -3.64
N TRP A 59 -13.30 8.64 -4.53
CA TRP A 59 -13.49 8.76 -5.97
C TRP A 59 -14.41 7.67 -6.56
N TYR A 60 -14.46 6.47 -5.95
CA TYR A 60 -15.27 5.34 -6.44
C TYR A 60 -16.76 5.41 -6.05
N GLY A 61 -17.15 6.26 -5.11
CA GLY A 61 -18.55 6.69 -4.91
C GLY A 61 -19.59 5.61 -4.55
N ARG A 62 -19.20 4.45 -4.00
CA ARG A 62 -20.16 3.40 -3.55
C ARG A 62 -19.86 2.96 -2.12
N SER A 63 -20.85 3.12 -1.23
CA SER A 63 -20.77 2.85 0.21
C SER A 63 -20.79 1.35 0.59
N GLN A 64 -21.10 0.45 -0.34
CA GLN A 64 -21.10 -1.00 -0.08
C GLN A 64 -19.67 -1.55 -0.11
N GLY A 65 -19.18 -2.09 1.00
CA GLY A 65 -17.84 -2.71 1.12
C GLY A 65 -16.66 -1.73 1.20
N PHE A 66 -16.90 -0.46 1.54
CA PHE A 66 -15.86 0.58 1.65
C PHE A 66 -14.78 0.20 2.68
N THR A 67 -15.17 -0.04 3.94
CA THR A 67 -14.24 -0.35 5.03
C THR A 67 -13.38 -1.58 4.73
N GLU A 68 -13.96 -2.63 4.13
CA GLU A 68 -13.24 -3.86 3.78
C GLU A 68 -12.18 -3.60 2.70
N ARG A 69 -12.49 -2.75 1.70
CA ARG A 69 -11.55 -2.34 0.67
C ARG A 69 -10.47 -1.39 1.21
N VAL A 70 -10.79 -0.51 2.17
CA VAL A 70 -9.78 0.31 2.89
C VAL A 70 -8.84 -0.61 3.66
N ALA A 71 -9.39 -1.49 4.47
CA ALA A 71 -8.62 -2.45 5.25
C ALA A 71 -7.70 -3.28 4.34
N ALA A 72 -8.21 -3.83 3.23
CA ALA A 72 -7.40 -4.58 2.27
C ALA A 72 -6.29 -3.75 1.60
N SER A 73 -6.57 -2.48 1.26
CA SER A 73 -5.57 -1.58 0.66
C SER A 73 -4.46 -1.23 1.65
N VAL A 74 -4.82 -0.93 2.89
CA VAL A 74 -3.88 -0.59 3.97
C VAL A 74 -3.07 -1.82 4.39
N LEU A 75 -3.70 -2.99 4.52
CA LEU A 75 -3.01 -4.25 4.81
C LEU A 75 -2.00 -4.60 3.72
N GLY A 76 -2.34 -4.40 2.45
CA GLY A 76 -1.40 -4.62 1.36
C GLY A 76 -0.26 -3.60 1.33
N ALA A 77 -0.53 -2.32 1.63
CA ALA A 77 0.52 -1.31 1.77
C ALA A 77 1.47 -1.62 2.93
N LEU A 78 0.92 -2.05 4.08
CA LEU A 78 1.69 -2.53 5.23
C LEU A 78 2.58 -3.72 4.87
N LEU A 79 2.04 -4.70 4.12
CA LEU A 79 2.81 -5.85 3.65
C LEU A 79 3.94 -5.44 2.71
N VAL A 80 3.67 -4.59 1.71
CA VAL A 80 4.68 -4.13 0.74
C VAL A 80 5.80 -3.38 1.45
N LEU A 81 5.45 -2.40 2.30
CA LEU A 81 6.44 -1.62 3.04
C LEU A 81 7.20 -2.48 4.07
N GLY A 82 6.53 -3.44 4.70
CA GLY A 82 7.14 -4.38 5.64
C GLY A 82 8.16 -5.29 4.97
N VAL A 83 7.84 -5.85 3.80
CA VAL A 83 8.77 -6.68 3.02
C VAL A 83 9.99 -5.87 2.57
N LEU A 84 9.78 -4.64 2.07
CA LEU A 84 10.89 -3.76 1.68
C LEU A 84 11.77 -3.38 2.88
N SER A 85 11.15 -3.05 4.01
CA SER A 85 11.86 -2.75 5.26
C SER A 85 12.71 -3.94 5.73
N MET A 86 12.15 -5.15 5.68
CA MET A 86 12.87 -6.38 6.02
C MET A 86 14.04 -6.63 5.08
N GLY A 87 13.87 -6.38 3.77
CA GLY A 87 14.95 -6.44 2.79
C GLY A 87 16.08 -5.46 3.10
N PHE A 88 15.76 -4.22 3.48
CA PHE A 88 16.76 -3.24 3.89
C PHE A 88 17.47 -3.64 5.19
N ALA A 89 16.74 -4.18 6.17
CA ALA A 89 17.32 -4.65 7.43
C ALA A 89 18.28 -5.83 7.20
N LEU A 90 17.88 -6.81 6.37
CA LEU A 90 18.72 -7.95 6.01
C LEU A 90 19.97 -7.50 5.23
N ALA A 91 19.83 -6.59 4.26
CA ALA A 91 20.95 -6.04 3.53
C ALA A 91 21.94 -5.34 4.48
N ALA A 92 21.44 -4.55 5.43
CA ALA A 92 22.28 -3.88 6.43
C ALA A 92 23.07 -4.87 7.30
N VAL A 93 22.48 -6.02 7.67
CA VAL A 93 23.16 -7.07 8.44
C VAL A 93 24.24 -7.80 7.61
N VAL A 94 24.03 -7.97 6.31
CA VAL A 94 25.01 -8.65 5.43
C VAL A 94 26.18 -7.72 5.06
N THR A 95 25.94 -6.41 4.93
CA THR A 95 26.96 -5.43 4.56
C THR A 95 27.69 -4.79 5.74
N GLY A 96 27.18 -4.98 6.97
CA GLY A 96 27.78 -4.50 8.21
C GLY A 96 28.74 -5.53 8.81
#